data_AF-A0A370B5P1-F1
#
_entry.id   AF-A0A370B5P1-F1
#
_cell.length_a   1.000
_cell.length_b   1.000
_cell.length_c   1.000
_cell.angle_alpha   90.00
_cell.angle_beta   90.00
_cell.angle_gamma   90.00
#
_symmetry.space_group_name_H-M   'P 1'
#
loop_
_entity.id
_entity.type
_entity.pdbx_description
1 polymer ?
#
loop_
_entity_poly.entity_id
_entity_poly.type
_entity_poly.pdbx_seq_one_letter_code
_entity_poly.pdbx_strand_id
1 'polypeptide(L)'
;MTTTTDPDGIDSGRCEVTFATGGRCAKPAGHGDGLHMPLETWQRHERHARWAKAGRKHGVGRDALRDLMAVADAEQAALHADLAPDIPELGSRPAADTETTARVLSALHRSAEETVTRCIALYERWLAAGPPPFGTSTARWWDARLAELHDALNPPKEK
;
A
#
# COMPACT_ATOMS: atom_id res chain seq x y z
N MET A 1 -45.54 -8.78 8.45
CA MET A 1 -44.62 -9.89 8.76
C MET A 1 -44.78 -10.93 7.67
N THR A 2 -43.89 -10.91 6.69
CA THR A 2 -43.83 -11.89 5.61
C THR A 2 -42.36 -12.10 5.31
N THR A 3 -41.83 -13.25 5.73
CA THR A 3 -40.48 -13.71 5.42
C THR A 3 -40.52 -14.54 4.15
N THR A 4 -39.87 -14.07 3.10
CA THR A 4 -39.59 -14.81 1.88
C THR A 4 -38.32 -15.62 2.09
N THR A 5 -38.42 -16.94 1.97
CA THR A 5 -37.31 -17.90 2.10
C THR A 5 -36.89 -18.35 0.71
N ASP A 6 -35.63 -18.12 0.34
CA ASP A 6 -35.00 -18.60 -0.90
C ASP A 6 -34.73 -20.13 -0.81
N PRO A 7 -34.85 -20.89 -1.92
CA PRO A 7 -34.80 -22.35 -1.91
C PRO A 7 -33.39 -22.98 -1.92
N ASP A 8 -32.32 -22.19 -1.99
CA ASP A 8 -30.95 -22.75 -2.16
C ASP A 8 -30.19 -23.08 -0.86
N GLY A 9 -30.77 -22.87 0.33
CA GLY A 9 -30.26 -23.46 1.57
C GLY A 9 -28.81 -23.13 1.96
N ILE A 10 -28.16 -22.18 1.29
CA ILE A 10 -26.91 -21.57 1.76
C ILE A 10 -27.33 -20.41 2.64
N ASP A 11 -27.35 -20.66 3.94
CA ASP A 11 -27.36 -19.63 4.97
C ASP A 11 -26.08 -18.82 4.81
N SER A 12 -26.12 -17.85 3.89
CA SER A 12 -25.14 -16.80 3.73
C SER A 12 -25.37 -15.88 4.92
N GLY A 13 -24.99 -16.36 6.11
CA GLY A 13 -25.02 -15.62 7.35
C GLY A 13 -24.24 -14.33 7.14
N ARG A 14 -24.97 -13.30 6.70
CA ARG A 14 -24.49 -11.95 6.57
C ARG A 14 -24.08 -11.57 7.98
N CYS A 15 -22.79 -11.64 8.27
CA CYS A 15 -22.25 -11.13 9.51
C CYS A 15 -22.43 -9.61 9.48
N GLU A 16 -23.64 -9.16 9.81
CA GLU A 16 -23.92 -7.80 10.21
C GLU A 16 -23.24 -7.60 11.56
N VAL A 17 -21.94 -7.29 11.50
CA VAL A 17 -21.18 -6.85 12.67
C VAL A 17 -21.77 -5.49 13.05
N THR A 18 -22.78 -5.51 13.91
CA THR A 18 -23.38 -4.32 14.47
C THR A 18 -22.40 -3.69 15.46
N PHE A 19 -21.66 -2.69 14.98
CA PHE A 19 -20.70 -1.86 15.72
C PHE A 19 -21.39 -0.88 16.71
N ALA A 20 -22.43 -1.34 17.42
CA ALA A 20 -23.21 -0.49 18.30
C ALA A 20 -22.51 -0.18 19.63
N THR A 21 -21.60 -1.03 20.09
CA THR A 21 -20.94 -0.87 21.39
C THR A 21 -19.43 -0.88 21.22
N GLY A 22 -18.76 0.18 21.67
CA GLY A 22 -17.31 0.38 21.58
C GLY A 22 -16.45 -0.58 22.42
N GLY A 23 -16.88 -1.84 22.58
CA GLY A 23 -16.07 -2.91 23.12
C GLY A 23 -15.08 -3.41 22.07
N ARG A 24 -13.89 -3.81 22.52
CA ARG A 24 -12.97 -4.63 21.72
C ARG A 24 -13.75 -5.80 21.14
N CYS A 25 -13.63 -6.07 19.84
CA CYS A 25 -14.23 -7.25 19.19
C CYS A 25 -13.87 -8.49 20.01
N ALA A 26 -14.84 -9.00 20.77
CA ALA A 26 -14.71 -10.29 21.39
C ALA A 26 -14.75 -11.30 20.24
N LYS A 27 -13.66 -12.05 20.08
CA LYS A 27 -13.60 -13.19 19.15
C LYS A 27 -14.80 -14.08 19.50
N PRO A 28 -15.73 -14.34 18.55
CA PRO A 28 -16.84 -15.24 18.84
C PRO A 28 -16.26 -16.59 19.28
N ALA A 29 -16.72 -17.07 20.43
CA ALA A 29 -16.28 -18.34 20.98
C ALA A 29 -16.75 -19.46 20.05
N GLY A 30 -15.86 -19.98 19.21
CA GLY A 30 -16.17 -21.07 18.28
C GLY A 30 -15.55 -20.98 16.89
N HIS A 31 -14.74 -19.97 16.56
CA HIS A 31 -14.03 -19.92 15.27
C HIS A 31 -12.55 -20.21 15.44
N GLY A 32 -12.12 -21.33 14.84
CA GLY A 32 -10.72 -21.76 14.74
C GLY A 32 -9.84 -20.72 14.05
N ASP A 33 -8.54 -20.83 14.28
CA ASP A 33 -7.50 -19.81 14.07
C ASP A 33 -7.16 -19.46 12.62
N GLY A 34 -8.14 -19.41 11.71
CA GLY A 34 -7.91 -19.25 10.28
C GLY A 34 -8.89 -18.37 9.54
N LEU A 35 -9.27 -17.20 10.08
CA LEU A 35 -9.99 -16.20 9.28
C LEU A 35 -8.99 -15.49 8.36
N HIS A 36 -8.84 -16.02 7.14
CA HIS A 36 -8.17 -15.31 6.06
C HIS A 36 -9.10 -14.18 5.58
N MET A 37 -9.03 -13.01 6.22
CA MET A 37 -9.67 -11.82 5.67
C MET A 37 -9.03 -11.51 4.31
N PRO A 38 -9.81 -11.21 3.26
CA PRO A 38 -9.27 -10.65 2.03
C PRO A 38 -8.42 -9.42 2.36
N LEU A 39 -7.29 -9.26 1.68
CA LEU A 39 -6.31 -8.20 1.96
C LEU A 39 -6.96 -6.81 1.98
N GLU A 40 -7.91 -6.56 1.08
CA GLU A 40 -8.65 -5.31 0.99
C GLU A 40 -9.52 -5.06 2.23
N THR A 41 -10.15 -6.11 2.77
CA THR A 41 -10.96 -6.04 3.99
C THR A 41 -10.08 -5.75 5.21
N TRP A 42 -8.90 -6.38 5.29
CA TRP A 42 -7.93 -6.13 6.35
C TRP A 42 -7.37 -4.70 6.27
N GLN A 43 -6.98 -4.24 5.09
CA GLN A 43 -6.48 -2.87 4.91
C GLN A 43 -7.55 -1.82 5.24
N ARG A 44 -8.81 -2.05 4.86
CA ARG A 44 -9.94 -1.19 5.25
C ARG A 44 -10.08 -1.14 6.77
N HIS A 45 -9.98 -2.28 7.44
CA HIS A 45 -10.03 -2.37 8.90
C HIS A 45 -8.89 -1.60 9.59
N GLU A 46 -7.65 -1.78 9.11
CA GLU A 46 -6.49 -1.04 9.65
C GLU A 46 -6.67 0.48 9.52
N ARG A 47 -7.13 0.95 8.35
CA ARG A 47 -7.41 2.38 8.16
C ARG A 47 -8.45 2.86 9.16
N HIS A 48 -9.59 2.19 9.28
CA HIS A 48 -10.64 2.56 10.24
C HIS A 48 -10.12 2.58 11.68
N ALA A 49 -9.29 1.61 12.08
CA ALA A 49 -8.72 1.55 13.42
C ALA A 49 -7.76 2.71 13.70
N ARG A 50 -6.90 3.07 12.74
CA ARG A 50 -5.98 4.22 12.85
C ARG A 50 -6.76 5.54 12.99
N TRP A 51 -7.79 5.72 12.18
CA TRP A 51 -8.64 6.92 12.19
C TRP A 51 -9.47 7.04 13.48
N ALA A 52 -10.08 5.94 13.96
CA ALA A 52 -10.80 5.94 15.24
C ALA A 52 -9.89 6.28 16.43
N LYS A 53 -8.63 5.84 16.40
CA LYS A 53 -7.63 6.19 17.42
C LYS A 53 -7.26 7.68 17.36
N ALA A 54 -7.13 8.25 16.17
CA ALA A 54 -6.88 9.68 15.97
C ALA A 54 -8.07 10.53 16.43
N GLY A 55 -9.31 10.17 16.06
CA GLY A 55 -10.52 10.91 16.47
C GLY A 55 -10.68 11.01 17.99
N ARG A 56 -10.42 9.92 18.72
CA ARG A 56 -10.41 9.93 20.21
C ARG A 56 -9.36 10.87 20.80
N LYS A 57 -8.18 10.97 20.17
CA LYS A 57 -7.09 11.86 20.62
C LYS A 57 -7.47 13.35 20.50
N HIS A 58 -8.34 13.69 19.54
CA HIS A 58 -8.72 15.06 19.23
C HIS A 58 -10.13 15.44 19.69
N GLY A 59 -10.82 14.59 20.46
CA GLY A 59 -12.16 14.87 20.97
C GLY A 59 -13.25 14.94 19.89
N VAL A 60 -12.97 14.42 18.69
CA VAL A 60 -13.92 14.42 17.57
C VAL A 60 -14.96 13.33 17.82
N GLY A 61 -16.23 13.73 17.92
CA GLY A 61 -17.35 12.81 18.10
C GLY A 61 -17.43 11.77 16.98
N ARG A 62 -17.92 10.56 17.29
CA ARG A 62 -17.99 9.44 16.33
C ARG A 62 -18.76 9.81 15.06
N ASP A 63 -19.79 10.62 15.19
CA ASP A 63 -20.61 11.06 14.05
C ASP A 63 -19.87 12.11 13.20
N ALA A 64 -19.15 13.04 13.81
CA ALA A 64 -18.28 13.97 13.08
C ALA A 64 -17.16 13.25 12.30
N LEU A 65 -16.60 12.16 12.85
CA LEU A 65 -15.63 11.34 12.11
C LEU A 65 -16.29 10.59 10.94
N ARG A 66 -17.52 10.10 11.11
CA ARG A 66 -18.28 9.44 10.04
C ARG A 66 -18.58 10.42 8.90
N ASP A 67 -18.98 11.64 9.22
CA ASP A 67 -19.26 12.68 8.23
C ASP A 67 -18.00 13.09 7.47
N LEU A 68 -16.87 13.26 8.17
CA LEU A 68 -15.57 13.53 7.53
C LEU A 68 -15.12 12.39 6.61
N MET A 69 -15.34 11.13 6.99
CA MET A 69 -15.03 9.98 6.13
C MET A 69 -15.95 9.92 4.92
N ALA A 70 -17.25 10.22 5.06
CA ALA A 70 -18.18 10.26 3.94
C ALA A 70 -17.80 11.37 2.93
N VAL A 71 -17.34 12.53 3.42
CA VAL A 71 -16.82 13.62 2.57
C VAL A 71 -15.54 13.17 1.86
N ALA A 72 -14.60 12.53 2.57
CA ALA A 72 -13.36 12.03 1.95
C ALA A 72 -13.63 10.92 0.92
N ASP A 73 -14.56 10.00 1.17
CA ASP A 73 -14.96 8.97 0.23
C ASP A 73 -15.67 9.57 -1.00
N ALA A 74 -16.50 10.61 -0.82
CA ALA A 74 -17.13 11.33 -1.92
C ALA A 74 -16.13 12.14 -2.75
N GLU A 75 -15.17 12.79 -2.11
CA GLU A 75 -14.08 13.51 -2.76
C GLU A 75 -13.18 12.55 -3.54
N GLN A 76 -12.85 11.40 -2.95
CA GLN A 76 -12.05 10.38 -3.61
C GLN A 76 -12.81 9.71 -4.76
N ALA A 77 -14.13 9.52 -4.63
CA ALA A 77 -14.98 9.06 -5.73
C ALA A 77 -15.06 10.09 -6.86
N ALA A 78 -15.13 11.39 -6.54
CA ALA A 78 -15.10 12.47 -7.54
C ALA A 78 -13.73 12.53 -8.25
N LEU A 79 -12.63 12.47 -7.50
CA LEU A 79 -11.29 12.40 -8.07
C LEU A 79 -11.11 11.15 -8.94
N HIS A 80 -11.66 10.00 -8.55
CA HIS A 80 -11.61 8.78 -9.35
C HIS A 80 -12.55 8.83 -10.56
N ALA A 81 -13.63 9.60 -10.52
CA ALA A 81 -14.48 9.86 -11.68
C ALA A 81 -13.78 10.81 -12.68
N ASP A 82 -13.03 11.78 -12.19
CA ASP A 82 -12.21 12.68 -13.01
C ASP A 82 -10.92 12.01 -13.54
N LEU A 83 -10.33 11.09 -12.75
CA LEU A 83 -9.18 10.26 -13.15
C LEU A 83 -9.58 8.99 -13.88
N ALA A 84 -10.86 8.62 -13.92
CA ALA A 84 -11.34 7.64 -14.88
C ALA A 84 -11.06 8.31 -16.22
N PRO A 85 -9.99 7.91 -16.92
CA PRO A 85 -9.69 8.57 -18.17
C PRO A 85 -10.94 8.30 -19.02
N ASP A 86 -11.37 9.29 -19.79
CA ASP A 86 -11.72 8.95 -21.16
C ASP A 86 -10.51 8.15 -21.65
N ILE A 87 -10.54 6.83 -21.49
CA ILE A 87 -9.66 5.95 -22.21
C ILE A 87 -10.27 6.10 -23.58
N PRO A 88 -9.74 6.97 -24.48
CA PRO A 88 -10.20 6.89 -25.85
C PRO A 88 -10.03 5.43 -26.20
N GLU A 89 -11.09 4.80 -26.72
CA GLU A 89 -10.99 3.44 -27.25
C GLU A 89 -9.64 3.36 -27.94
N LEU A 90 -8.74 2.53 -27.41
CA LEU A 90 -7.37 2.36 -27.89
C LEU A 90 -7.36 1.71 -29.29
N GLY A 91 -8.44 1.84 -30.06
CA GLY A 91 -8.65 1.33 -31.40
C GLY A 91 -7.97 2.14 -32.50
N SER A 92 -7.30 3.27 -32.20
CA SER A 92 -6.58 4.03 -33.24
C SER A 92 -5.41 4.86 -32.71
N ARG A 93 -4.62 4.30 -31.77
CA ARG A 93 -3.26 4.80 -31.57
C ARG A 93 -2.36 4.10 -32.58
N PRO A 94 -1.54 4.80 -33.39
CA PRO A 94 -0.71 4.14 -34.39
C PRO A 94 0.17 3.11 -33.67
N ALA A 95 0.23 1.88 -34.18
CA ALA A 95 0.95 0.75 -33.56
C ALA A 95 2.42 1.08 -33.19
N ALA A 96 3.01 2.07 -33.86
CA ALA A 96 4.33 2.61 -33.57
C ALA A 96 4.44 3.28 -32.18
N ASP A 97 3.37 3.92 -31.68
CA ASP A 97 3.38 4.59 -30.37
C ASP A 97 3.30 3.58 -29.23
N THR A 98 2.53 2.50 -29.42
CA THR A 98 2.44 1.40 -28.45
C THR A 98 3.74 0.63 -28.37
N GLU A 99 4.38 0.36 -29.51
CA GLU A 99 5.67 -0.30 -29.56
C GLU A 99 6.79 0.55 -28.92
N THR A 100 6.81 1.85 -29.22
CA THR A 100 7.79 2.78 -28.62
C THR A 100 7.59 2.86 -27.11
N THR A 101 6.34 2.96 -26.65
CA THR A 101 6.00 2.97 -25.22
C THR A 101 6.44 1.68 -24.54
N ALA A 102 6.16 0.51 -25.14
CA ALA A 102 6.57 -0.78 -24.61
C ALA A 102 8.10 -0.92 -24.51
N ARG A 103 8.84 -0.43 -25.52
CA ARG A 103 10.31 -0.42 -25.51
C ARG A 103 10.86 0.48 -24.39
N VAL A 104 10.31 1.69 -24.22
CA VAL A 104 10.72 2.62 -23.16
C VAL A 104 10.42 2.05 -21.78
N LEU A 105 9.22 1.49 -21.56
CA LEU A 105 8.86 0.86 -20.29
C LEU A 105 9.76 -0.34 -19.97
N SER A 106 10.05 -1.19 -20.96
CA SER A 106 10.96 -2.32 -20.79
C SER A 106 12.38 -1.86 -20.45
N ALA A 107 12.86 -0.79 -21.07
CA ALA A 107 14.17 -0.21 -20.77
C ALA A 107 14.23 0.41 -19.36
N LEU A 108 13.18 1.13 -18.95
CA LEU A 108 13.06 1.68 -17.60
C LEU A 108 13.00 0.56 -16.55
N HIS A 109 12.24 -0.50 -16.82
CA HIS A 109 12.14 -1.64 -15.92
C HIS A 109 13.50 -2.31 -15.72
N ARG A 110 14.21 -2.63 -16.81
CA ARG A 110 15.56 -3.22 -16.73
C ARG A 110 16.53 -2.31 -15.97
N SER A 111 16.50 -1.01 -16.25
CA SER A 111 17.34 -0.02 -15.55
C SER A 111 17.05 0.04 -14.04
N ALA A 112 15.77 -0.07 -13.66
CA ALA A 112 15.37 -0.13 -12.25
C ALA A 112 15.86 -1.42 -11.59
N GLU A 113 15.69 -2.58 -12.23
CA GLU A 113 16.17 -3.88 -11.73
C GLU A 113 17.69 -3.92 -11.56
N GLU A 114 18.44 -3.37 -12.51
CA GLU A 114 19.89 -3.23 -12.42
C GLU A 114 20.31 -2.35 -11.23
N THR A 115 19.60 -1.24 -11.02
CA THR A 115 19.85 -0.34 -9.89
C THR A 115 19.58 -1.04 -8.55
N VAL A 116 18.45 -1.73 -8.43
CA VAL A 116 18.10 -2.51 -7.22
C VAL A 116 19.16 -3.58 -6.96
N THR A 117 19.58 -4.32 -8.00
CA THR A 117 20.61 -5.35 -7.89
C THR A 117 21.93 -4.79 -7.35
N ARG A 118 22.36 -3.62 -7.85
CA ARG A 118 23.56 -2.94 -7.34
C ARG A 118 23.42 -2.51 -5.88
N CYS A 119 22.27 -1.98 -5.48
CA CYS A 119 22.01 -1.58 -4.10
C CYS A 119 22.03 -2.79 -3.15
N ILE A 120 21.45 -3.93 -3.56
CA ILE A 120 21.48 -5.16 -2.77
C ILE A 120 22.92 -5.66 -2.60
N ALA A 121 23.70 -5.73 -3.69
CA ALA A 121 25.11 -6.15 -3.62
C ALA A 121 25.96 -5.20 -2.75
N LEU A 122 25.69 -3.89 -2.79
CA LEU A 122 26.35 -2.92 -1.92
C LEU A 122 25.99 -3.16 -0.44
N TYR A 123 24.71 -3.38 -0.15
CA TYR A 123 24.24 -3.68 1.19
C TYR A 123 24.87 -4.95 1.75
N GLU A 124 24.95 -6.03 0.96
CA GLU A 124 25.61 -7.28 1.38
C GLU A 124 27.10 -7.07 1.69
N ARG A 125 27.81 -6.26 0.88
CA ARG A 125 29.20 -5.89 1.17
C ARG A 125 29.33 -5.10 2.47
N TRP A 126 28.40 -4.19 2.75
CA TRP A 126 28.38 -3.43 4.00
C TRP A 126 28.08 -4.29 5.22
N LEU A 127 27.21 -5.29 5.09
CA LEU A 127 26.98 -6.28 6.13
C LEU A 127 28.25 -7.10 6.39
N ALA A 128 28.91 -7.57 5.34
CA ALA A 128 30.15 -8.34 5.45
C ALA A 128 31.30 -7.52 6.10
N ALA A 129 31.40 -6.22 5.80
CA ALA A 129 32.38 -5.33 6.41
C ALA A 129 32.12 -5.06 7.90
N GLY A 130 30.88 -5.25 8.38
CA GLY A 130 30.53 -5.10 9.78
C GLY A 130 30.58 -3.65 10.30
N PRO A 131 30.64 -3.45 11.62
CA PRO A 131 30.67 -2.12 12.25
C PRO A 131 32.01 -1.39 11.99
N PRO A 132 32.05 -0.06 12.19
CA PRO A 132 33.28 0.71 12.06
C PRO A 132 34.37 0.17 13.00
N PRO A 133 35.64 0.13 12.57
CA PRO A 133 36.76 -0.21 13.44
C PRO A 133 36.84 0.73 14.65
N PHE A 134 37.25 0.21 15.79
CA PHE A 134 37.43 1.02 17.00
C PHE A 134 38.34 2.23 16.72
N GLY A 135 37.92 3.40 17.17
CA GLY A 135 38.62 4.68 16.93
C GLY A 135 38.20 5.40 15.65
N THR A 136 37.41 4.77 14.77
CA THR A 136 36.84 5.46 13.58
C THR A 136 35.62 6.28 14.00
N SER A 137 35.55 7.54 13.55
CA SER A 137 34.34 8.35 13.74
C SER A 137 33.16 7.73 12.98
N THR A 138 32.10 7.38 13.70
CA THR A 138 30.86 6.81 13.13
C THR A 138 30.27 7.72 12.04
N ALA A 139 30.39 9.04 12.18
CA ALA A 139 29.92 9.99 11.18
C ALA A 139 30.70 9.87 9.86
N ARG A 140 32.04 9.88 9.92
CA ARG A 140 32.90 9.71 8.73
C ARG A 140 32.70 8.37 8.05
N TRP A 141 32.46 7.32 8.85
CA TRP A 141 32.16 5.98 8.33
C TRP A 141 30.82 5.94 7.58
N TRP A 142 29.78 6.58 8.11
CA TRP A 142 28.50 6.70 7.40
C TRP A 142 28.59 7.60 6.17
N ASP A 143 29.33 8.70 6.23
CA ASP A 143 29.55 9.59 5.08
C ASP A 143 30.12 8.81 3.88
N ALA A 144 31.12 7.95 4.12
CA ALA A 144 31.71 7.11 3.09
C ALA A 144 30.69 6.13 2.47
N ARG A 145 29.86 5.49 3.31
CA ARG A 145 28.79 4.60 2.84
C ARG A 145 27.71 5.35 2.06
N LEU A 146 27.31 6.54 2.51
CA LEU A 146 26.34 7.36 1.77
C LEU A 146 26.89 7.77 0.39
N ALA A 147 28.18 8.06 0.28
CA ALA A 147 28.82 8.30 -1.01
C ALA A 147 28.79 7.05 -1.91
N GLU A 148 29.14 5.87 -1.40
CA GLU A 148 29.06 4.62 -2.16
C GLU A 148 27.62 4.29 -2.63
N LEU A 149 26.61 4.57 -1.80
CA LEU A 149 25.20 4.39 -2.18
C LEU A 149 24.79 5.39 -3.26
N HIS A 150 25.23 6.64 -3.14
CA HIS A 150 24.98 7.64 -4.17
C HIS A 150 25.54 7.18 -5.52
N ASP A 151 26.76 6.66 -5.55
CA ASP A 151 27.38 6.16 -6.79
C ASP A 151 26.67 4.91 -7.34
N ALA A 152 26.12 4.05 -6.48
CA ALA A 152 25.31 2.92 -6.89
C ALA A 152 23.96 3.34 -7.52
N LEU A 153 23.36 4.42 -7.03
CA LEU A 153 22.11 4.99 -7.56
C LEU A 153 22.33 5.80 -8.84
N ASN A 154 23.44 6.53 -8.92
CA ASN A 154 23.80 7.41 -10.02
C ASN A 154 25.13 6.97 -10.62
N PRO A 155 25.19 5.83 -11.34
CA PRO A 155 26.42 5.40 -11.96
C PRO A 155 26.94 6.48 -12.90
N PRO A 156 28.27 6.73 -12.94
CA PRO A 156 28.84 7.66 -13.90
C PRO A 156 28.46 7.19 -15.30
N LYS A 157 27.85 8.09 -16.08
CA LYS A 157 27.59 7.84 -17.50
C LYS A 157 28.95 7.71 -18.17
N GLU A 158 29.33 6.51 -18.60
CA GLU A 158 30.52 6.29 -19.41
C GLU A 158 30.48 7.27 -20.59
N LYS A 159 31.57 8.05 -20.76
CA LYS A 159 31.73 9.00 -21.85
C LYS A 159 32.19 8.29 -23.11
#